data_AF-A0A819QPZ9-F1
#
_entry.id   AF-A0A819QPZ9-F1
#
_cell.length_a   1.000
_cell.length_b   1.000
_cell.length_c   1.000
_cell.angle_alpha   90.00
_cell.angle_beta   90.00
_cell.angle_gamma   90.00
#
_symmetry.space_group_name_H-M   'P 1'
#
loop_
_entity.id
_entity.type
_entity.pdbx_description
1 polymer ?
#
loop_
_entity_poly.entity_id
_entity_poly.type
_entity_poly.pdbx_seq_one_letter_code
_entity_poly.pdbx_strand_id
1 'polypeptide(L)'
;MNTCSFTFISLRTNLPCRAMGIERTWDYLKNEFDREDNGLSDPAARYFETIGPGPQLFAVVNRSVYYHDQQLWSKYKSSYDIVFDTMEIPD
;
A
#
# COMPACT_ATOMS: atom_id res chain seq x y z
N MET A 1 2.82 -9.31 12.75
CA MET A 1 2.33 -8.91 11.41
C MET A 1 2.98 -7.60 11.03
N ASN A 2 3.50 -7.46 9.81
CA ASN A 2 4.12 -6.22 9.37
C ASN A 2 3.07 -5.23 8.89
N THR A 3 3.24 -3.97 9.28
CA THR A 3 2.40 -2.86 8.84
C THR A 3 3.26 -1.80 8.18
N CYS A 4 2.66 -1.06 7.26
CA CYS A 4 3.24 0.14 6.68
C CYS A 4 2.25 1.27 6.79
N SER A 5 2.73 2.48 7.07
CA SER A 5 1.91 3.68 6.95
C SER A 5 2.66 4.73 6.15
N PHE A 6 1.91 5.58 5.46
CA PHE A 6 2.45 6.73 4.75
C PHE A 6 1.45 7.87 4.79
N THR A 7 1.95 9.09 4.68
CA THR A 7 1.12 10.29 4.56
C THR A 7 0.98 10.69 3.10
N PHE A 8 -0.19 11.15 2.70
CA PHE A 8 -0.45 11.69 1.37
C PHE A 8 -1.39 12.89 1.44
N ILE A 9 -1.39 13.72 0.39
CA ILE A 9 -2.39 14.79 0.24
C ILE A 9 -3.63 14.21 -0.45
N SER A 10 -4.76 14.20 0.25
CA SER A 10 -6.05 13.74 -0.29
C SER A 10 -6.57 14.72 -1.34
N LEU A 11 -6.92 14.21 -2.52
CA LEU A 11 -7.51 15.04 -3.58
C LEU A 11 -8.90 15.57 -3.22
N ARG A 12 -9.64 14.87 -2.34
CA ARG A 12 -10.99 15.25 -1.95
C ARG A 12 -11.01 16.41 -0.95
N THR A 13 -10.08 16.42 -0.01
CA THR A 13 -10.04 17.39 1.09
C THR A 13 -8.90 18.40 0.98
N ASN A 14 -7.92 18.14 0.12
CA ASN A 14 -6.67 18.89 0.00
C ASN A 14 -5.90 19.01 1.34
N LEU A 15 -6.06 18.01 2.22
CA LEU A 15 -5.40 17.94 3.53
C LEU A 15 -4.51 16.69 3.61
N PRO A 16 -3.44 16.71 4.45
CA PRO A 16 -2.68 15.53 4.79
C PRO A 16 -3.58 14.44 5.39
N CYS A 17 -3.43 13.22 4.90
CA CYS A 17 -4.12 12.02 5.36
C CYS A 17 -3.09 10.91 5.54
N ARG A 18 -3.27 10.08 6.57
CA ARG A 18 -2.41 8.93 6.83
C ARG A 18 -3.12 7.65 6.40
N ALA A 19 -2.55 6.96 5.42
CA ALA A 19 -2.93 5.60 5.08
C ALA A 19 -2.12 4.63 5.94
N MET A 20 -2.78 3.55 6.40
CA MET A 20 -2.10 2.41 7.00
C MET A 20 -2.39 1.19 6.14
N GLY A 21 -1.50 0.21 6.17
CA GLY A 21 -1.73 -1.04 5.49
C GLY A 21 -1.05 -2.20 6.18
N ILE A 22 -1.65 -3.35 6.00
CA ILE A 22 -1.15 -4.62 6.50
C ILE A 22 -0.45 -5.35 5.36
N GLU A 23 0.78 -5.79 5.60
CA GLU A 23 1.53 -6.54 4.59
C GLU A 23 0.88 -7.88 4.26
N ARG A 24 0.77 -8.16 2.97
CA ARG A 24 0.27 -9.42 2.40
C ARG A 24 1.09 -9.77 1.15
N THR A 25 1.08 -11.04 0.79
CA THR A 25 1.62 -11.48 -0.50
C THR A 25 0.74 -10.97 -1.63
N TRP A 26 1.33 -10.66 -2.80
CA TRP A 26 0.54 -10.28 -3.97
C TRP A 26 -0.48 -11.36 -4.37
N ASP A 27 -0.12 -12.64 -4.34
CA ASP A 27 -1.04 -13.73 -4.69
C ASP A 27 -2.30 -13.75 -3.82
N TYR A 28 -2.17 -13.46 -2.53
CA TYR A 28 -3.30 -13.32 -1.62
C TYR A 28 -4.19 -12.14 -2.03
N LEU A 29 -3.62 -10.95 -2.19
CA LEU A 29 -4.37 -9.73 -2.56
C LEU A 29 -5.01 -9.86 -3.94
N LYS A 30 -4.31 -10.52 -4.87
CA LYS A 30 -4.79 -10.80 -6.21
C LYS A 30 -6.08 -11.62 -6.17
N ASN A 31 -6.11 -12.68 -5.37
CA ASN A 31 -7.29 -13.52 -5.20
C ASN A 31 -8.40 -12.80 -4.41
N GLU A 32 -8.05 -12.12 -3.32
CA GLU A 32 -9.01 -11.43 -2.45
C GLU A 32 -9.76 -10.30 -3.18
N PHE A 33 -9.05 -9.55 -4.04
CA PHE A 33 -9.59 -8.39 -4.75
C PHE A 33 -9.86 -8.65 -6.24
N ASP A 34 -9.90 -9.92 -6.67
CA ASP A 34 -10.19 -10.32 -8.06
C ASP A 34 -9.35 -9.54 -9.09
N ARG A 35 -8.02 -9.57 -8.91
CA ARG A 35 -7.07 -8.94 -9.83
C ARG A 35 -6.49 -9.99 -10.78
N GLU A 36 -6.22 -9.58 -12.01
CA GLU A 36 -5.65 -10.48 -13.02
C GLU A 36 -4.15 -10.23 -13.26
N ASP A 37 -3.61 -9.09 -12.81
CA ASP A 37 -2.23 -8.70 -13.06
C ASP A 37 -1.19 -9.43 -12.18
N ASN A 38 0.08 -9.26 -12.55
CA ASN A 38 1.22 -9.92 -11.89
C ASN A 38 1.89 -9.05 -10.81
N GLY A 39 1.25 -7.95 -10.39
CA GLY A 39 1.82 -7.03 -9.41
C GLY A 39 2.84 -6.10 -10.06
N LEU A 40 3.68 -5.50 -9.22
CA LEU A 40 4.86 -4.75 -9.66
C LEU A 40 5.95 -5.74 -10.11
N SER A 41 6.65 -5.40 -11.19
CA SER A 41 7.77 -6.20 -11.71
C SER A 41 9.04 -6.16 -10.85
N ASP A 42 9.05 -5.35 -9.79
CA ASP A 42 10.20 -5.20 -8.90
C ASP A 42 10.16 -6.25 -7.78
N PRO A 43 11.20 -7.09 -7.63
CA PRO A 43 11.24 -8.14 -6.60
C PRO A 43 11.31 -7.60 -5.18
N ALA A 44 11.67 -6.33 -4.97
CA ALA A 44 11.64 -5.67 -3.67
C ALA A 44 10.26 -5.09 -3.32
N ALA A 45 9.24 -5.30 -4.16
CA ALA A 45 7.89 -4.84 -3.90
C ALA A 45 7.27 -5.52 -2.69
N ARG A 46 6.83 -4.68 -1.76
CA ARG A 46 6.04 -5.08 -0.59
C ARG A 46 4.61 -4.61 -0.80
N TYR A 47 3.64 -5.50 -0.65
CA TYR A 47 2.23 -5.22 -0.94
C TYR A 47 1.42 -5.12 0.35
N PHE A 48 0.46 -4.21 0.34
CA PHE A 48 -0.32 -3.87 1.52
C PHE A 48 -1.79 -3.74 1.17
N GLU A 49 -2.63 -4.34 2.00
CA GLU A 49 -4.05 -4.05 2.07
C GLU A 49 -4.26 -2.81 2.94
N THR A 50 -4.93 -1.79 2.42
CA THR A 50 -5.11 -0.53 3.15
C THR A 50 -6.17 -0.66 4.23
N ILE A 51 -5.84 -0.16 5.43
CA ILE A 51 -6.78 0.12 6.51
C ILE A 51 -6.95 1.63 6.64
N GLY A 52 -8.17 2.11 6.43
CA GLY A 52 -8.53 3.52 6.57
C GLY A 52 -8.49 4.29 5.24
N PRO A 53 -8.18 5.59 5.25
CA PRO A 53 -8.27 6.42 4.07
C PRO A 53 -7.12 6.14 3.09
N GLY A 54 -7.46 5.93 1.81
CA GLY A 54 -6.46 5.68 0.78
C GLY A 54 -7.00 4.81 -0.36
N PRO A 55 -6.13 4.33 -1.27
CA PRO A 55 -6.49 3.31 -2.24
C PRO A 55 -6.80 2.00 -1.51
N GLN A 56 -7.53 1.08 -2.14
CA GLN A 56 -7.79 -0.24 -1.55
C GLN A 56 -6.50 -1.03 -1.31
N LEU A 57 -5.55 -0.91 -2.24
CA LEU A 57 -4.25 -1.58 -2.22
C LEU A 57 -3.14 -0.58 -2.49
N PHE A 58 -2.01 -0.76 -1.82
CA PHE A 58 -0.77 -0.08 -2.18
C PHE A 58 0.42 -1.01 -2.09
N ALA A 59 1.50 -0.63 -2.75
CA ALA A 59 2.78 -1.30 -2.67
C ALA A 59 3.88 -0.28 -2.39
N VAL A 60 4.95 -0.73 -1.77
CA VAL A 60 6.14 0.09 -1.54
C VAL A 60 7.35 -0.57 -2.20
N VAL A 61 8.04 0.21 -3.04
CA VAL A 61 9.28 -0.16 -3.71
C VAL A 61 10.24 1.00 -3.58
N ASN A 62 11.47 0.78 -3.10
CA ASN A 62 12.51 1.80 -3.04
C ASN A 62 12.04 3.16 -2.45
N ARG A 63 11.34 3.11 -1.31
CA ARG A 63 10.73 4.27 -0.62
C ARG A 63 9.73 5.08 -1.48
N SER A 64 9.16 4.46 -2.50
CA SER A 64 8.07 5.01 -3.29
C SER A 64 6.81 4.20 -3.05
N VAL A 65 5.69 4.89 -2.83
CA VAL A 65 4.38 4.25 -2.73
C VAL A 65 3.75 4.19 -4.12
N TYR A 66 3.14 3.05 -4.44
CA TYR A 66 2.34 2.81 -5.63
C TYR A 66 0.95 2.40 -5.18
N TYR A 67 -0.10 2.92 -5.82
CA TYR A 67 -1.46 2.46 -5.62
C TYR A 67 -1.92 1.60 -6.79
N HIS A 68 -2.80 0.66 -6.48
CA HIS A 68 -3.45 -0.16 -7.49
C HIS A 68 -4.81 0.43 -7.83
N ASP A 69 -5.05 0.67 -9.11
CA ASP A 69 -6.34 1.10 -9.65
C ASP A 69 -6.53 0.51 -11.05
N GLN A 70 -7.71 -0.04 -11.33
CA GLN A 70 -8.06 -0.64 -12.64
C GLN A 70 -6.98 -1.58 -13.22
N GLN A 71 -6.46 -2.49 -12.40
CA GLN A 71 -5.38 -3.44 -12.77
C GLN A 71 -4.02 -2.79 -13.11
N LEU A 72 -3.83 -1.52 -12.77
CA LEU A 72 -2.59 -0.78 -13.01
C LEU A 72 -1.98 -0.26 -11.70
N TRP A 73 -0.66 -0.29 -11.66
CA TRP A 73 0.12 0.31 -10.57
C TRP A 73 0.59 1.71 -10.95
N SER A 74 0.19 2.69 -10.16
CA SER A 74 0.55 4.10 -10.35
C SER A 74 1.28 4.66 -9.14
N LYS A 75 2.33 5.46 -9.37
CA LYS A 75 3.12 6.04 -8.27
C LYS A 75 2.36 7.16 -7.56
N TYR A 76 2.26 7.08 -6.24
CA TYR A 76 1.73 8.12 -5.36
C TYR A 76 2.74 9.28 -5.25
N LYS A 77 2.57 10.33 -6.07
CA LYS A 77 3.50 11.48 -6.11
C LYS A 77 3.52 12.30 -4.81
N SER A 78 2.42 12.33 -4.08
CA SER A 78 2.28 13.08 -2.83
C SER A 78 2.54 12.24 -1.59
N SER A 79 3.08 11.02 -1.72
CA SER A 79 3.41 10.16 -0.57
C SER A 79 4.72 10.57 0.11
N TYR A 80 4.72 10.54 1.43
CA TYR A 80 5.90 10.79 2.29
C TYR A 80 5.71 10.12 3.65
N ASP A 81 6.73 10.21 4.52
CA ASP A 81 6.75 9.61 5.86
C ASP A 81 6.37 8.12 5.86
N ILE A 82 7.02 7.34 4.99
CA ILE A 82 6.80 5.90 4.90
C ILE A 82 7.45 5.24 6.12
N VAL A 83 6.63 4.69 7.00
CA VAL A 83 7.04 4.01 8.24
C VAL A 83 6.65 2.54 8.16
N PHE A 84 7.59 1.66 8.47
CA PHE A 84 7.36 0.23 8.60
C PHE A 84 7.44 -0.16 10.07
N ASP A 85 6.42 -0.86 10.54
CA ASP A 85 6.32 -1.34 11.92
C ASP A 85 6.07 -2.85 11.91
N THR A 86 6.60 -3.54 12.91
CA THR A 86 6.30 -4.95 13.16
C THR A 86 5.42 -5.01 14.39
N MET A 87 4.16 -5.39 14.24
CA MET A 87 3.33 -5.75 15.39
C MET A 87 3.77 -7.13 15.87
N GLU A 88 4.48 -7.15 16.99
CA GLU A 88 4.61 -8.32 17.84
C GLU A 88 3.27 -8.52 18.56
N ILE A 89 2.65 -9.69 18.39
CA ILE A 89 1.47 -10.06 19.19
C ILE A 89 2.06 -10.58 20.51
N PRO A 90 1.81 -9.93 21.66
CA PRO A 90 2.23 -10.50 22.93
C PRO A 90 1.49 -11.83 23.15
N ASP A 91 2.25 -12.86 23.54
CA ASP A 91 1.75 -14.20 23.90
C ASP A 91 0.69 -14.16 25.03
#